data_AF-A0A845VZY2-F1
#
_entry.id   AF-A0A845VZY2-F1
#
_cell.length_a   1.000
_cell.length_b   1.000
_cell.length_c   1.000
_cell.angle_alpha   90.00
_cell.angle_beta   90.00
_cell.angle_gamma   90.00
#
_symmetry.space_group_name_H-M   'P 1'
#
loop_
_entity.id
_entity.type
_entity.pdbx_description
1 polymer ?
#
loop_
_entity_poly.entity_id
_entity_poly.type
_entity_poly.pdbx_seq_one_letter_code
_entity_poly.pdbx_strand_id
1 'polypeptide(L)' 'MQTLAAPSFESFHQLQRTPLKFVVLGDSLIYGFGDPEGGGWVERLRRQWMLPDSPGHVLYNLGVRGDGVTQVHKRLE' A
#
# COMPACT_ATOMS: atom_id res chain seq x y z
N MET A 1 37.17 4.35 2.39
CA MET A 1 35.75 4.72 2.26
C MET A 1 34.95 3.78 3.14
N GLN A 2 34.37 4.27 4.24
CA GLN A 2 33.42 3.50 5.04
C GLN A 2 32.03 3.75 4.47
N THR A 3 31.39 2.70 3.93
CA THR A 3 30.01 2.76 3.47
C THR A 3 29.12 2.59 4.69
N LEU A 4 28.36 3.63 5.04
CA LEU A 4 27.32 3.53 6.06
C LEU A 4 26.25 2.56 5.55
N ALA A 5 26.06 1.44 6.26
CA ALA A 5 24.96 0.53 5.99
C ALA A 5 23.64 1.28 6.21
N ALA A 6 22.68 1.09 5.28
CA ALA A 6 21.35 1.67 5.39
C ALA A 6 20.69 1.21 6.71
N PRO A 7 19.93 2.09 7.39
CA PRO A 7 19.26 1.71 8.63
C PRO A 7 18.32 0.53 8.36
N SER A 8 18.54 -0.56 9.08
CA SER A 8 17.61 -1.68 9.14
C SER A 8 16.32 -1.18 9.77
N PHE A 9 15.23 -1.15 9.00
CA PHE A 9 13.90 -0.95 9.56
C PHE A 9 13.59 -2.16 10.45
N GLU A 10 13.70 -1.96 11.77
CA GLU A 10 13.18 -2.91 12.76
C GLU A 10 11.70 -3.16 12.46
N SER A 11 11.38 -4.44 12.26
CA SER A 11 10.10 -4.90 11.78
C SER A 11 9.06 -4.75 12.88
N PHE A 12 8.17 -3.76 12.78
CA PHE A 12 7.00 -3.59 13.67
C PHE A 12 5.98 -4.77 13.60
N HIS A 13 6.34 -5.90 12.98
CA HIS A 13 5.44 -7.00 12.64
C HIS A 13 5.08 -7.93 13.80
N GLN A 14 5.56 -7.69 15.03
CA GLN A 14 5.30 -8.59 16.15
C GLN A 14 4.20 -8.03 17.05
N LEU A 15 2.93 -8.38 16.77
CA LEU A 15 1.86 -8.60 17.78
C LEU A 15 0.45 -8.83 17.20
N GLN A 16 0.19 -8.50 15.93
CA GLN A 16 -1.17 -8.63 15.40
C GLN A 16 -1.46 -9.99 14.77
N ARG A 17 -2.15 -10.85 15.54
CA ARG A 17 -2.65 -12.16 15.09
C ARG A 17 -3.74 -12.05 14.01
N THR A 18 -4.33 -10.87 13.83
CA THR A 18 -5.41 -10.63 12.87
C THR A 18 -4.95 -9.67 11.78
N PRO A 19 -5.11 -10.01 10.49
CA PRO A 19 -4.90 -9.08 9.39
C PRO A 19 -5.68 -7.77 9.54
N LEU A 20 -4.97 -6.65 9.51
CA LEU A 20 -5.57 -5.35 9.24
C LEU A 20 -6.14 -5.28 7.82
N LYS A 21 -7.21 -4.51 7.68
CA LYS A 21 -7.84 -4.19 6.40
C LYS A 21 -7.69 -2.69 6.14
N PHE A 22 -7.07 -2.34 5.04
CA PHE A 22 -6.84 -0.97 4.61
C PHE A 22 -7.67 -0.66 3.39
N VAL A 23 -8.35 0.48 3.40
CA VAL A 23 -9.00 1.04 2.22
C VAL A 23 -8.17 2.24 1.78
N VAL A 24 -7.69 2.23 0.54
CA VAL A 24 -6.88 3.32 -0.02
C VAL A 24 -7.69 4.02 -1.10
N LEU A 25 -8.01 5.29 -0.88
CA LEU A 25 -8.86 6.10 -1.74
C LEU A 25 -8.03 7.23 -2.36
N GLY A 26 -8.29 7.53 -3.63
CA GLY A 26 -7.68 8.65 -4.31
C GLY A 26 -7.78 8.53 -5.81
N ASP A 27 -6.72 8.97 -6.48
CA ASP A 27 -6.69 9.23 -7.91
C ASP A 27 -5.83 8.20 -8.68
N SER A 28 -5.21 8.64 -9.78
CA SER A 28 -4.24 7.88 -10.56
C SER A 28 -3.05 7.34 -9.77
N LEU A 29 -2.57 8.04 -8.74
CA LEU A 29 -1.43 7.61 -7.93
C LEU A 29 -1.80 6.39 -7.07
N ILE A 30 -3.02 6.39 -6.53
CA ILE A 30 -3.57 5.26 -5.79
C ILE A 30 -3.88 4.11 -6.75
N TYR A 31 -4.49 4.40 -7.90
CA TYR A 31 -4.79 3.41 -8.94
C TYR A 31 -3.54 2.66 -9.45
N GLY A 32 -2.35 3.25 -9.33
CA GLY A 32 -1.11 2.68 -9.87
C GLY A 32 -0.86 3.03 -11.34
N PHE A 33 -1.37 4.17 -11.80
CA PHE A 33 -1.18 4.58 -13.19
C PHE A 33 0.30 4.80 -13.51
N GLY A 34 0.77 4.18 -14.59
CA GLY A 34 2.16 4.26 -15.04
C GLY A 34 3.07 3.13 -14.53
N ASP A 35 2.56 2.21 -13.70
CA ASP A 35 3.32 1.04 -13.22
C ASP A 35 2.68 -0.28 -13.70
N PRO A 36 2.85 -0.67 -14.97
CA PRO A 36 2.26 -1.90 -15.51
C PRO A 36 2.86 -3.18 -14.91
N GLU A 37 4.09 -3.12 -14.38
CA GLU A 37 4.77 -4.29 -13.83
C GLU A 37 4.41 -4.54 -12.36
N GLY A 38 4.47 -3.48 -11.55
CA GLY A 38 4.21 -3.56 -10.12
C GLY A 38 2.76 -3.38 -9.72
N GLY A 39 1.91 -2.84 -10.62
CA GLY A 39 0.51 -2.53 -10.33
C GLY A 39 0.34 -1.31 -9.41
N GLY A 40 1.38 -0.49 -9.24
CA GLY A 40 1.39 0.66 -8.35
C GLY A 40 1.89 0.34 -6.94
N TRP A 41 2.08 1.40 -6.14
CA TRP A 41 2.66 1.25 -4.81
C TRP A 41 1.77 0.45 -3.85
N VAL A 42 0.45 0.50 -4.01
CA VAL A 42 -0.50 -0.25 -3.17
C VAL A 42 -0.29 -1.76 -3.35
N GLU A 43 -0.10 -2.21 -4.60
CA GLU A 43 0.14 -3.62 -4.90
C GLU A 43 1.56 -4.05 -4.47
N ARG A 44 2.55 -3.20 -4.65
CA ARG A 44 3.92 -3.46 -4.14
C ARG A 44 3.95 -3.58 -2.61
N LEU A 45 3.21 -2.74 -1.90
CA LEU A 45 3.05 -2.80 -0.44
C LEU A 45 2.36 -4.09 0.00
N ARG A 46 1.28 -4.48 -0.70
CA ARG A 46 0.60 -5.76 -0.48
C ARG A 46 1.58 -6.93 -0.58
N ARG A 47 2.39 -6.98 -1.65
CA ARG A 47 3.39 -8.04 -1.87
C ARG A 47 4.48 -8.04 -0.80
N GLN A 48 4.95 -6.86 -0.35
CA GLN A 48 5.93 -6.77 0.74
C GLN A 48 5.41 -7.34 2.06
N TRP A 49 4.10 -7.22 2.33
CA TRP A 49 3.49 -7.73 3.56
C TRP A 49 3.07 -9.20 3.50
N MET A 50 3.18 -9.85 2.33
CA MET A 50 2.97 -11.29 2.15
C MET A 50 4.21 -12.09 2.60
N LEU A 51 4.62 -11.93 3.86
CA LEU A 51 5.70 -12.70 4.48
C LEU A 51 5.17 -14.04 5.03
N PRO A 52 5.95 -15.14 4.99
CA PRO A 52 5.52 -16.45 5.47
C PRO A 52 5.00 -16.47 6.92
N ASP A 53 5.55 -15.60 7.77
CA ASP A 53 5.23 -15.52 9.19
C ASP A 53 4.14 -14.48 9.52
N SER A 54 3.57 -13.84 8.50
CA SER A 54 2.52 -12.83 8.64
C SER A 54 1.23 -13.33 8.00
N PRO A 55 0.06 -13.14 8.63
CA PRO A 55 -1.20 -13.49 8.01
C PRO A 55 -1.53 -12.60 6.79
N GLY A 56 -0.71 -11.57 6.52
CA GLY A 56 -0.81 -10.65 5.39
C GLY A 56 -1.95 -9.65 5.56
N HIS A 57 -1.66 -8.36 5.44
CA HIS A 57 -2.71 -7.33 5.47
C HIS A 57 -3.52 -7.32 4.18
N VAL A 58 -4.79 -6.93 4.28
CA VAL A 58 -5.68 -6.78 3.12
C VAL A 58 -5.71 -5.31 2.71
N LEU A 59 -5.47 -5.03 1.44
CA LEU A 59 -5.54 -3.68 0.87
C LEU A 59 -6.63 -3.65 -0.20
N TYR A 60 -7.56 -2.71 -0.07
CA TYR A 60 -8.57 -2.39 -1.07
C TYR A 60 -8.18 -1.10 -1.78
N ASN A 61 -7.69 -1.23 -3.01
CA ASN A 61 -7.34 -0.11 -3.86
C ASN A 61 -8.61 0.45 -4.53
N LEU A 62 -9.03 1.65 -4.12
CA LEU A 62 -10.17 2.37 -4.69
C LEU A 62 -9.75 3.65 -5.43
N GLY A 63 -8.52 3.66 -5.94
CA GLY A 63 -8.01 4.72 -6.80
C GLY A 63 -8.74 4.76 -8.13
N VAL A 64 -9.12 5.96 -8.59
CA VAL A 64 -9.75 6.16 -9.91
C VAL A 64 -8.98 7.22 -10.67
N ARG A 65 -8.56 6.91 -11.90
CA ARG A 65 -7.76 7.86 -12.70
C ARG A 65 -8.56 9.14 -12.98
N GLY A 66 -7.92 10.29 -12.75
CA GLY A 66 -8.49 11.61 -13.02
C GLY A 66 -9.38 12.14 -11.90
N ASP A 67 -9.55 11.40 -10.80
CA ASP A 67 -10.30 11.89 -9.66
C ASP A 67 -9.57 13.02 -8.94
N GLY A 68 -10.30 14.08 -8.61
CA GLY A 68 -9.89 15.10 -7.68
C GLY A 68 -10.57 14.93 -6.33
N VAL A 69 -10.31 15.85 -5.40
CA VAL A 69 -10.85 15.82 -4.03
C VAL A 69 -12.39 15.76 -4.03
N THR A 70 -13.06 16.50 -4.90
CA THR A 70 -14.53 16.51 -4.98
C THR A 70 -15.11 15.16 -5.40
N GLN A 71 -14.49 14.48 -6.36
CA GLN A 71 -14.94 13.17 -6.82
C GLN A 71 -14.68 12.09 -5.76
N VAL A 72 -13.54 12.14 -5.07
CA VAL A 72 -13.26 11.26 -3.92
C VAL A 72 -14.30 11.47 -2.83
N HIS A 73 -14.61 12.73 -2.48
CA HIS A 73 -15.61 13.06 -1.47
C HIS A 73 -16.99 12.48 -1.81
N LYS A 74 -17.47 12.68 -3.04
CA LYS A 74 -18.77 12.17 -3.50
C LYS A 74 -18.89 10.63 -3.44
N ARG A 75 -17.78 9.91 -3.56
CA ARG A 75 -17.75 8.43 -3.52
C ARG A 75 -17.62 7.88 -2.09
N LEU A 76 -17.31 8.74 -1.11
CA LEU A 76 -17.15 8.35 0.29
C LEU A 76 -18.48 8.41 1.06
N GLU A 77 -19.42 9.24 0.62
CA GLU A 77 -20.80 9.31 1.13
C GLU A 77 -21.59 8.02 0.81
#